data_AF-A0A966GCH5-F1
#
_entry.id   AF-A0A966GCH5-F1
#
_cell.length_a   1.000
_cell.length_b   1.000
_cell.length_c   1.000
_cell.angle_alpha   90.00
_cell.angle_beta   90.00
_cell.angle_gamma   90.00
#
_symmetry.space_group_name_H-M   'P 1'
#
loop_
_entity.id
_entity.type
_entity.pdbx_description
1 polymer ?
#
loop_
_entity_poly.entity_id
_entity_poly.type
_entity_poly.pdbx_seq_one_letter_code
_entity_poly.pdbx_strand_id
1 'polypeptide(L)'
;MTTRPAPRSSFRFHPTLWLCAAVLLAFPALGTMMSDEVNWGAGDFAIFGLMLAGLCAGLEAAWHLLASPMWRIGAALLAVLIFLTLWAHLAVDLFD
;
A
#
# COMPACT_ATOMS: atom_id res chain seq x y z
N MET A 1 -28.75 -35.87 -13.47
CA MET A 1 -28.18 -35.26 -12.25
C MET A 1 -27.09 -34.30 -12.68
N THR A 2 -27.39 -33.01 -12.77
CA THR A 2 -26.46 -31.96 -13.25
C THR A 2 -25.87 -31.26 -12.04
N THR A 3 -24.58 -31.50 -11.75
CA THR A 3 -23.85 -30.80 -10.68
C THR A 3 -23.48 -29.41 -11.18
N ARG A 4 -24.08 -28.36 -10.61
CA ARG A 4 -23.69 -26.96 -10.87
C ARG A 4 -22.27 -26.76 -10.34
N PRO A 5 -21.28 -26.34 -11.15
CA PRO A 5 -19.95 -26.08 -10.64
C PRO A 5 -20.03 -24.94 -9.61
N ALA A 6 -19.45 -25.18 -8.43
CA ALA A 6 -19.35 -24.16 -7.39
C ALA A 6 -18.56 -22.95 -7.93
N PRO A 7 -18.97 -21.71 -7.64
CA PRO A 7 -18.26 -20.53 -8.09
C PRO A 7 -16.83 -20.57 -7.53
N ARG A 8 -15.84 -20.68 -8.42
CA ARG A 8 -14.43 -20.54 -8.05
C ARG A 8 -14.25 -19.10 -7.60
N SER A 9 -13.95 -18.88 -6.32
CA SER A 9 -13.54 -17.55 -5.85
C SER A 9 -12.28 -17.17 -6.61
N SER A 10 -12.42 -16.35 -7.64
CA SER A 10 -11.26 -15.83 -8.36
C SER A 10 -10.47 -14.97 -7.39
N PHE A 11 -9.19 -15.27 -7.26
CA PHE A 11 -8.23 -14.40 -6.58
C PHE A 11 -8.15 -13.12 -7.41
N ARG A 12 -9.02 -12.16 -7.09
CA ARG A 12 -9.11 -10.89 -7.79
C ARG A 12 -8.01 -9.99 -7.27
N PHE A 13 -6.86 -10.09 -7.92
CA PHE A 13 -5.81 -9.09 -7.77
C PHE A 13 -6.38 -7.73 -8.17
N HIS A 14 -6.23 -6.71 -7.32
CA HIS A 14 -6.66 -5.35 -7.66
C HIS A 14 -5.48 -4.52 -8.22
N PRO A 15 -5.24 -4.53 -9.55
CA PRO A 15 -4.14 -3.78 -10.14
C PRO A 15 -4.29 -2.26 -9.96
N THR A 16 -5.50 -1.78 -9.71
CA THR A 16 -5.79 -0.36 -9.43
C THR A 16 -5.11 0.14 -8.16
N LEU A 17 -4.97 -0.70 -7.12
CA LEU A 17 -4.26 -0.34 -5.89
C LEU A 17 -2.77 -0.12 -6.16
N TRP A 18 -2.18 -1.03 -6.92
CA TRP A 18 -0.77 -0.97 -7.32
C TRP A 18 -0.49 0.20 -8.25
N LEU A 19 -1.43 0.55 -9.14
CA LEU A 19 -1.32 1.73 -9.98
C LEU A 19 -1.40 3.03 -9.15
N CYS A 20 -2.35 3.13 -8.22
CA CYS A 20 -2.43 4.26 -7.29
C CYS A 20 -1.14 4.40 -6.48
N ALA A 21 -0.58 3.29 -6.00
CA ALA A 21 0.70 3.27 -5.31
C ALA A 21 1.84 3.81 -6.21
N ALA A 22 1.94 3.33 -7.45
CA ALA A 22 2.94 3.81 -8.39
C ALA A 22 2.81 5.32 -8.67
N VAL A 23 1.57 5.83 -8.82
CA VAL A 23 1.32 7.27 -9.00
C VAL A 23 1.72 8.08 -7.77
N LEU A 24 1.43 7.56 -6.56
CA LEU A 24 1.80 8.23 -5.32
C LEU A 24 3.33 8.30 -5.14
N LEU A 25 4.06 7.27 -5.54
CA LEU A 25 5.54 7.24 -5.57
C LEU A 25 6.11 8.13 -6.69
N ALA A 26 5.39 8.32 -7.79
CA ALA A 26 5.80 9.22 -8.87
C ALA A 26 5.78 10.70 -8.45
N PHE A 27 4.94 11.07 -7.46
CA PHE A 27 4.85 12.44 -6.97
C PHE A 27 6.19 12.99 -6.43
N PRO A 28 6.88 12.33 -5.48
CA PRO A 28 8.21 12.77 -5.03
C PRO A 28 9.28 12.65 -6.11
N ALA A 29 9.18 11.69 -7.05
CA ALA A 29 10.11 11.58 -8.17
C ALA A 29 10.04 12.80 -9.10
N LEU A 30 8.83 13.27 -9.38
CA LEU A 30 8.61 14.52 -10.11
C LEU A 30 9.10 15.72 -9.29
N GLY A 31 8.88 15.73 -7.96
CA GLY A 31 9.38 16.75 -7.05
C GLY A 31 10.90 16.90 -7.10
N THR A 32 11.64 15.80 -6.99
CA THR A 32 13.11 15.78 -7.10
C THR A 32 13.64 16.23 -8.45
N MET A 33 12.86 16.07 -9.52
CA MET A 33 13.25 16.51 -10.86
C MET A 33 12.98 18.01 -11.09
N MET A 34 12.06 18.61 -10.35
CA MET A 34 11.59 19.98 -10.59
C MET A 34 12.23 21.01 -9.65
N SER A 35 12.64 20.60 -8.44
CA SER A 35 13.24 21.52 -7.45
C SER A 35 14.31 20.83 -6.60
N ASP A 36 15.43 21.53 -6.36
CA ASP A 36 16.44 21.16 -5.36
C ASP A 36 15.92 21.21 -3.91
N GLU A 37 14.76 21.83 -3.67
CA GLU A 37 14.10 21.84 -2.35
C GLU A 37 13.54 20.48 -1.93
N VAL A 38 13.24 19.59 -2.89
CA VAL A 38 12.74 18.24 -2.60
C VAL A 38 13.82 17.23 -3.01
N ASN A 39 14.89 17.14 -2.24
CA ASN A 39 16.03 16.27 -2.54
C ASN A 39 15.89 14.88 -1.86
N TRP A 40 14.90 14.08 -2.28
CA TRP A 40 14.79 12.68 -1.84
C TRP A 40 15.97 11.86 -2.40
N GLY A 41 16.69 11.18 -1.51
CA GLY A 41 17.73 10.25 -1.91
C GLY A 41 17.16 8.94 -2.44
N ALA A 42 18.00 8.12 -3.08
CA ALA A 42 17.60 6.79 -3.53
C ALA A 42 17.09 5.90 -2.37
N GLY A 43 17.57 6.13 -1.15
CA GLY A 43 17.10 5.46 0.07
C GLY A 43 15.65 5.81 0.41
N ASP A 44 15.28 7.08 0.35
CA ASP A 44 13.92 7.55 0.63
C ASP A 44 12.90 6.96 -0.35
N PHE A 45 13.25 6.92 -1.63
CA PHE A 45 12.44 6.25 -2.66
C PHE A 45 12.26 4.75 -2.37
N ALA A 46 13.34 4.06 -1.98
CA ALA A 46 13.28 2.63 -1.67
C ALA A 46 12.40 2.36 -0.44
N ILE A 47 12.56 3.15 0.63
CA ILE A 47 11.77 3.01 1.87
C ILE A 47 10.30 3.33 1.60
N PHE A 48 10.02 4.46 0.94
CA PHE A 48 8.65 4.86 0.64
C PHE A 48 7.95 3.87 -0.30
N GLY A 49 8.67 3.37 -1.31
CA GLY A 49 8.18 2.30 -2.19
C GLY A 49 7.90 1.00 -1.45
N LEU A 50 8.77 0.58 -0.53
CA LEU A 50 8.59 -0.62 0.28
C LEU A 50 7.37 -0.50 1.21
N MET A 51 7.19 0.65 1.86
CA MET A 51 6.03 0.91 2.72
C MET A 51 4.72 0.83 1.93
N LEU A 52 4.71 1.37 0.72
CA LEU A 52 3.53 1.37 -0.15
C LEU A 52 3.21 -0.04 -0.66
N ALA A 53 4.24 -0.81 -1.02
CA ALA A 53 4.10 -2.23 -1.36
C ALA A 53 3.56 -3.03 -0.16
N GLY A 54 4.05 -2.76 1.06
CA GLY A 54 3.55 -3.36 2.29
C GLY A 54 2.08 -3.03 2.56
N LEU A 55 1.67 -1.78 2.35
CA LEU A 55 0.27 -1.36 2.47
C LEU A 55 -0.63 -2.09 1.46
N CYS A 56 -0.24 -2.12 0.18
CA CYS A 56 -0.99 -2.85 -0.86
C CYS A 56 -1.11 -4.34 -0.55
N ALA A 57 -0.01 -4.97 -0.14
CA ALA A 57 -0.01 -6.38 0.26
C ALA A 57 -0.89 -6.63 1.48
N GLY A 58 -0.88 -5.73 2.47
CA GLY A 58 -1.75 -5.81 3.65
C GLY A 58 -3.23 -5.69 3.31
N LEU A 59 -3.59 -4.80 2.38
CA LEU A 59 -4.97 -4.65 1.90
C LEU A 59 -5.45 -5.87 1.10
N GLU A 60 -4.64 -6.40 0.19
CA GLU A 60 -4.95 -7.63 -0.54
C GLU A 60 -5.07 -8.82 0.42
N ALA A 61 -4.15 -8.94 1.40
CA ALA A 61 -4.20 -9.97 2.43
C ALA A 61 -5.49 -9.86 3.27
N ALA A 62 -5.89 -8.64 3.66
CA ALA A 62 -7.16 -8.42 4.34
C ALA A 62 -8.36 -8.87 3.48
N TRP A 63 -8.34 -8.61 2.17
CA TRP A 63 -9.40 -9.05 1.29
C TRP A 63 -9.43 -10.57 1.05
N HIS A 64 -8.28 -11.25 1.06
CA HIS A 64 -8.18 -12.68 0.75
C HIS A 64 -8.25 -13.61 1.97
N LEU A 65 -7.70 -13.20 3.11
CA LEU A 65 -7.60 -14.04 4.30
C LEU A 65 -8.82 -13.93 5.23
N LEU A 66 -9.51 -12.78 5.22
CA LEU A 66 -10.61 -12.52 6.16
C LEU A 66 -11.97 -12.67 5.47
N ALA A 67 -12.78 -13.59 5.98
CA ALA A 67 -14.14 -13.84 5.49
C ALA A 67 -15.16 -12.79 5.96
N SER A 68 -14.97 -12.23 7.17
CA SER A 68 -15.91 -11.27 7.77
C SER A 68 -15.63 -9.83 7.33
N PRO A 69 -16.62 -9.08 6.82
CA PRO A 69 -16.42 -7.71 6.37
C PRO A 69 -15.93 -6.77 7.47
N MET A 70 -16.34 -6.99 8.73
CA MET A 70 -15.91 -6.18 9.86
C MET A 70 -14.41 -6.35 10.14
N TRP A 71 -13.94 -7.60 10.10
CA TRP A 71 -12.51 -7.89 10.24
C TRP A 71 -11.71 -7.34 9.05
N ARG A 72 -12.25 -7.42 7.82
CA ARG A 72 -11.58 -6.89 6.62
C ARG A 72 -11.34 -5.38 6.74
N ILE A 73 -12.36 -4.64 7.18
CA ILE A 73 -12.25 -3.20 7.43
C ILE A 73 -11.24 -2.92 8.55
N GLY A 74 -11.28 -3.68 9.65
CA GLY A 74 -10.32 -3.54 10.75
C GLY A 74 -8.87 -3.78 10.33
N ALA A 75 -8.61 -4.82 9.55
CA ALA A 75 -7.28 -5.12 9.03
C ALA A 75 -6.80 -4.07 8.02
N ALA A 76 -7.70 -3.57 7.16
CA ALA A 76 -7.37 -2.47 6.24
C ALA A 76 -7.04 -1.18 6.99
N LEU A 77 -7.83 -0.81 8.01
CA LEU A 77 -7.56 0.33 8.87
C LEU A 77 -6.22 0.18 9.61
N LEU A 78 -5.94 -1.01 10.14
CA LEU A 78 -4.68 -1.28 10.83
C LEU A 78 -3.48 -1.13 9.86
N ALA A 79 -3.58 -1.67 8.64
CA ALA A 79 -2.53 -1.53 7.63
C ALA A 79 -2.28 -0.05 7.27
N VAL A 80 -3.36 0.72 7.07
CA VAL A 80 -3.27 2.18 6.81
C VAL A 80 -2.66 2.92 7.99
N LEU A 81 -3.04 2.58 9.22
CA LEU A 81 -2.49 3.19 10.43
C LEU A 81 -1.00 2.89 10.56
N ILE A 82 -0.56 1.64 10.38
CA ILE A 82 0.86 1.27 10.41
C ILE A 82 1.63 2.04 9.35
N PHE A 83 1.11 2.11 8.12
CA PHE A 83 1.71 2.90 7.04
C PHE A 83 1.86 4.36 7.44
N LEU A 84 0.80 5.00 7.94
CA LEU A 84 0.80 6.40 8.31
C LEU A 84 1.72 6.69 9.51
N THR A 85 1.78 5.78 10.49
CA THR A 85 2.67 5.89 11.65
C THR A 85 4.13 5.78 11.22
N LEU A 86 4.48 4.78 10.40
CA LEU A 86 5.84 4.64 9.88
C LEU A 86 6.22 5.84 9.02
N TRP A 87 5.30 6.34 8.20
CA TRP A 87 5.52 7.50 7.37
C TRP A 87 5.76 8.75 8.21
N ALA A 88 4.91 9.01 9.21
CA ALA A 88 5.09 10.15 10.11
C ALA A 88 6.41 10.06 10.89
N HIS A 89 6.81 8.88 11.33
CA HIS A 89 8.06 8.68 12.05
C HIS A 89 9.29 8.97 11.18
N LEU A 90 9.26 8.56 9.91
CA LEU A 90 10.32 8.84 8.94
C LEU A 90 10.30 10.29 8.44
N ALA A 91 9.11 10.88 8.26
CA ALA A 91 8.94 12.23 7.72
C ALA A 91 9.27 13.34 8.73
N VAL A 92 9.05 13.09 10.01
CA VAL A 92 9.34 14.06 11.08
C VAL A 92 10.81 14.05 11.50
N ASP A 93 11.61 13.11 10.98
CA ASP A 93 13.02 12.92 11.35
C ASP A 93 13.22 13.01 12.87
N LEU A 94 12.76 11.96 13.58
CA LEU A 94 13.01 11.83 15.02
C LEU A 94 14.49 11.50 15.34
N PHE A 95 15.40 11.56 14.36
CA PHE A 95 16.80 11.16 14.47
C PHE A 95 17.80 12.30 14.25
N ASP A 96 17.36 13.55 14.45
CA ASP A 96 18.25 14.67 14.84
C ASP A 96 18.35 14.79 16.37
#